data_AF-A0A5A9YZJ3-F1
#
_entry.id   AF-A0A5A9YZJ3-F1
#
_cell.length_a   1.000
_cell.length_b   1.000
_cell.length_c   1.000
_cell.angle_alpha   90.00
_cell.angle_beta   90.00
_cell.angle_gamma   90.00
#
_symmetry.space_group_name_H-M   'P 1'
#
loop_
_entity.id
_entity.type
_entity.pdbx_description
1 polymer ?
#
loop_
_entity_poly.entity_id
_entity_poly.type
_entity_poly.pdbx_seq_one_letter_code
_entity_poly.pdbx_strand_id
1 'polypeptide(L)'
;MIRKLIVLAGCLFLFGQSIGTALATPLTEQQVERYLNSMPEAQALSAKHDDGKRKKIDRTRPLASGIELMEKAGPAYEDLGNLAKAHGFSSPEEWADVGDRVMNGYVILSSKLTLAEVEQGYQQGIANVNKDPKLSEASKRAVLAGMEKGHARNVALRQNAEQDLPALAPHRAALEEKFGR
;
A
#
# COMPACT_ATOMS: atom_id res chain seq x y z
N MET A 1 26.51 53.16 37.25
CA MET A 1 25.96 51.92 36.65
C MET A 1 26.08 52.07 35.14
N ILE A 2 27.17 51.61 34.52
CA ILE A 2 27.29 50.34 33.76
C ILE A 2 26.20 50.26 32.65
N ARG A 3 26.55 50.62 31.40
CA ARG A 3 26.68 49.76 30.17
C ARG A 3 25.35 49.10 29.74
N LYS A 4 24.91 48.96 28.49
CA LYS A 4 25.39 49.15 27.10
C LYS A 4 24.14 48.92 26.19
N LEU A 5 23.94 49.68 25.10
CA LEU A 5 23.90 49.22 23.69
C LEU A 5 23.05 47.97 23.39
N ILE A 6 22.14 48.04 22.39
CA ILE A 6 22.19 47.24 21.15
C ILE A 6 20.95 47.49 20.27
N VAL A 7 21.26 47.72 19.00
CA VAL A 7 20.42 47.79 17.79
C VAL A 7 19.77 46.44 17.51
N LEU A 8 18.48 46.40 17.16
CA LEU A 8 17.85 45.28 16.43
C LEU A 8 17.14 45.92 15.22
N ALA A 9 17.76 46.04 14.04
CA ALA A 9 18.12 44.98 13.09
C ALA A 9 16.92 44.09 12.73
N GLY A 10 16.17 44.54 11.72
CA GLY A 10 15.19 43.72 11.02
C GLY A 10 15.89 42.59 10.27
N CYS A 11 15.50 41.36 10.58
CA CYS A 11 15.86 40.19 9.79
C CYS A 11 14.58 39.60 9.19
N LEU A 12 14.46 39.89 7.90
CA LEU A 12 13.66 39.25 6.88
C LEU A 12 13.77 37.72 6.98
N PHE A 13 12.81 37.04 7.60
CA PHE A 13 12.69 35.58 7.49
C PHE A 13 11.91 35.24 6.22
N LEU A 14 12.61 35.27 5.09
CA LEU A 14 12.25 34.53 3.90
C LEU A 14 12.41 33.04 4.21
N PHE A 15 11.35 32.42 4.75
CA PHE A 15 11.26 30.97 4.78
C PHE A 15 11.15 30.49 3.33
N GLY A 16 12.26 30.00 2.79
CA GLY A 16 12.28 29.22 1.56
C GLY A 16 11.36 28.03 1.75
N GLN A 17 10.17 28.09 1.16
CA GLN A 17 9.35 26.92 0.95
C GLN A 17 10.03 26.09 -0.14
N SER A 18 10.99 25.27 0.28
CA SER A 18 11.36 24.08 -0.46
C SER A 18 10.08 23.27 -0.59
N ILE A 19 9.47 23.31 -1.78
CA ILE A 19 8.45 22.37 -2.19
C ILE A 19 9.17 21.03 -2.34
N GLY A 20 9.43 20.38 -1.21
CA GLY A 20 9.82 18.99 -1.17
C GLY A 20 8.60 18.20 -1.62
N THR A 21 8.74 17.44 -2.69
CA THR A 21 7.82 16.33 -2.95
C THR A 21 7.83 15.47 -1.70
N ALA A 22 6.74 15.50 -0.92
CA ALA A 22 6.59 14.62 0.22
C ALA A 22 6.56 13.19 -0.31
N LEU A 23 7.71 12.51 -0.26
CA LEU A 23 7.75 11.06 -0.40
C LEU A 23 6.86 10.51 0.71
N ALA A 24 5.96 9.59 0.34
CA ALA A 24 5.10 8.95 1.33
C ALA A 24 5.98 8.38 2.45
N THR A 25 5.64 8.69 3.70
CA THR A 25 6.45 8.21 4.83
C THR A 25 6.45 6.68 4.82
N PRO A 26 7.61 6.02 4.85
CA PRO A 26 7.70 4.57 4.96
C PRO A 26 6.92 4.05 6.16
N LEU A 27 6.35 2.85 6.06
CA LEU A 27 5.75 2.19 7.22
C LEU A 27 6.80 1.98 8.30
N THR A 28 6.35 2.06 9.55
CA THR A 28 7.13 1.64 10.72
C THR A 28 6.73 0.23 11.13
N GLU A 29 7.64 -0.50 11.77
CA GLU A 29 7.35 -1.84 12.34
C GLU A 29 6.13 -1.78 13.28
N GLN A 30 6.05 -0.73 14.10
CA GLN A 30 4.93 -0.53 15.01
C GLN A 30 3.58 -0.37 14.29
N GLN A 31 3.53 0.28 13.12
CA GLN A 31 2.30 0.38 12.33
C GLN A 31 1.89 -0.99 11.77
N VAL A 32 2.85 -1.78 11.31
CA VAL A 32 2.60 -3.16 10.84
C VAL A 32 2.06 -4.03 11.99
N GLU A 33 2.70 -3.96 13.16
CA GLU A 33 2.27 -4.68 14.35
C GLU A 33 0.86 -4.31 14.79
N ARG A 34 0.55 -3.01 14.92
CA ARG A 34 -0.79 -2.52 15.26
C ARG A 34 -1.84 -2.99 14.28
N TYR A 35 -1.52 -2.96 12.98
CA TYR A 35 -2.44 -3.43 11.95
C TYR A 35 -2.70 -4.94 12.09
N LEU A 36 -1.65 -5.75 12.24
CA LEU A 36 -1.78 -7.20 12.45
C LEU A 36 -2.63 -7.54 13.68
N ASN A 37 -2.42 -6.82 14.78
CA ASN A 37 -3.17 -7.00 16.02
C ASN A 37 -4.65 -6.61 15.88
N SER A 38 -4.97 -5.68 14.98
CA SER A 38 -6.36 -5.25 14.71
C SER A 38 -7.16 -6.23 13.85
N MET A 39 -6.50 -7.16 13.15
CA MET A 39 -7.15 -8.00 12.13
C MET A 39 -8.30 -8.87 12.67
N PRO A 40 -8.20 -9.55 13.83
CA PRO A 40 -9.30 -10.38 14.33
C PRO A 40 -10.58 -9.58 14.59
N GLU A 41 -10.44 -8.39 15.18
CA GLU A 41 -11.56 -7.48 15.42
C GLU A 41 -12.12 -6.91 14.11
N ALA A 42 -11.25 -6.58 13.15
CA ALA A 42 -11.66 -6.08 11.85
C ALA A 42 -12.45 -7.14 11.05
N GLN A 43 -12.06 -8.41 11.15
CA GLN A 43 -12.79 -9.53 10.56
C GLN A 43 -14.17 -9.70 11.18
N ALA A 44 -14.27 -9.67 12.52
CA ALA A 44 -15.56 -9.72 13.21
C ALA A 44 -16.45 -8.55 12.82
N LEU A 45 -15.88 -7.36 12.68
CA LEU A 45 -16.60 -6.17 12.27
C LEU A 45 -17.10 -6.25 10.83
N SER A 46 -16.25 -6.74 9.92
CA SER A 46 -16.64 -6.97 8.53
C SER A 46 -17.81 -7.94 8.42
N ALA A 47 -17.83 -9.01 9.22
CA ALA A 47 -18.93 -9.97 9.23
C ALA A 47 -20.23 -9.36 9.81
N LYS A 48 -20.12 -8.50 10.83
CA LYS A 48 -21.25 -7.78 11.44
C LYS A 48 -21.96 -6.85 10.45
N HIS A 49 -21.19 -6.18 9.58
CA HIS A 49 -21.70 -5.17 8.64
C HIS A 49 -21.78 -5.63 7.19
N ASP A 50 -21.66 -6.94 6.92
CA ASP A 50 -21.83 -7.48 5.58
C ASP A 50 -23.27 -7.29 5.11
N ASP A 51 -23.45 -6.48 4.07
CA ASP A 51 -24.75 -6.21 3.44
C ASP A 51 -25.07 -7.20 2.30
N GLY A 52 -24.18 -8.17 2.05
CA GLY A 52 -24.27 -9.16 0.97
C GLY A 52 -24.17 -8.55 -0.43
N LYS A 53 -23.90 -7.24 -0.56
CA LYS A 53 -23.86 -6.56 -1.85
C LYS A 53 -22.45 -6.61 -2.43
N ARG A 54 -22.38 -6.95 -3.72
CA ARG A 54 -21.13 -6.85 -4.47
C ARG A 54 -20.79 -5.38 -4.71
N LYS A 55 -19.75 -4.90 -4.02
CA LYS A 55 -19.20 -3.56 -4.20
C LYS A 55 -18.06 -3.58 -5.20
N LYS A 56 -17.92 -2.51 -5.99
CA LYS A 56 -16.81 -2.35 -6.93
C LYS A 56 -15.56 -1.88 -6.18
N ILE A 57 -14.90 -2.82 -5.52
CA ILE A 57 -13.68 -2.56 -4.76
C ILE A 57 -12.47 -2.49 -5.69
N ASP A 58 -11.63 -1.47 -5.50
CA ASP A 58 -10.30 -1.41 -6.10
C ASP A 58 -9.40 -2.48 -5.48
N ARG A 59 -8.99 -3.45 -6.28
CA ARG A 59 -8.17 -4.59 -5.82
C ARG A 59 -6.76 -4.21 -5.40
N THR A 60 -6.29 -3.01 -5.77
CA THR A 60 -4.94 -2.53 -5.40
C THR A 60 -4.91 -1.85 -4.03
N ARG A 61 -6.07 -1.44 -3.54
CA ARG A 61 -6.28 -0.73 -2.27
C ARG A 61 -7.64 -1.08 -1.66
N PRO A 62 -7.91 -2.38 -1.42
CA PRO A 62 -9.26 -2.85 -1.11
C PRO A 62 -9.84 -2.27 0.18
N LEU A 63 -9.03 -1.96 1.19
CA LEU A 63 -9.52 -1.36 2.43
C LEU A 63 -9.87 0.11 2.22
N ALA A 64 -8.97 0.89 1.61
CA ALA A 64 -9.21 2.30 1.37
C ALA A 64 -10.41 2.49 0.44
N SER A 65 -10.49 1.71 -0.63
CA SER A 65 -11.64 1.69 -1.53
C SER A 65 -12.92 1.22 -0.84
N GLY A 66 -12.83 0.31 0.13
CA GLY A 66 -13.96 -0.11 0.95
C GLY A 66 -14.51 1.03 1.79
N ILE A 67 -13.63 1.76 2.47
CA ILE A 67 -14.00 2.92 3.31
C ILE A 67 -14.63 4.04 2.48
N GLU A 68 -14.11 4.32 1.27
CA GLU A 68 -14.70 5.30 0.36
C GLU A 68 -16.16 4.99 -0.02
N LEU A 69 -16.54 3.72 0.02
CA LEU A 69 -17.90 3.26 -0.25
C LEU A 69 -18.78 3.17 1.01
N MET A 70 -18.23 3.43 2.20
CA MET A 70 -18.99 3.48 3.44
C MET A 70 -19.64 4.84 3.63
N GLU A 71 -20.81 4.84 4.26
CA GLU A 71 -21.41 6.07 4.76
C GLU A 71 -20.61 6.54 5.99
N LYS A 72 -19.96 7.71 5.91
CA LYS A 72 -19.09 8.23 6.98
C LYS A 72 -19.81 8.47 8.32
N ALA A 73 -21.13 8.57 8.33
CA ALA A 73 -21.95 8.69 9.53
C ALA A 73 -22.75 7.42 9.86
N GLY A 74 -22.46 6.32 9.16
CA GLY A 74 -23.12 5.04 9.36
C GLY A 74 -22.45 4.20 10.46
N PRO A 75 -23.17 3.22 11.04
CA PRO A 75 -22.68 2.41 12.16
C PRO A 75 -21.43 1.59 11.81
N ALA A 76 -21.27 1.18 10.54
CA ALA A 76 -20.08 0.47 10.08
C ALA A 76 -18.81 1.35 10.13
N TYR A 77 -18.92 2.61 9.74
CA TYR A 77 -17.79 3.55 9.78
C TYR A 77 -17.46 3.96 11.22
N GLU A 78 -18.48 4.16 12.07
CA GLU A 78 -18.28 4.45 13.50
C GLU A 78 -17.56 3.31 14.22
N ASP A 79 -18.03 2.07 14.05
CA ASP A 79 -17.37 0.90 14.65
C ASP A 79 -15.93 0.75 14.15
N LEU A 80 -15.68 1.00 12.85
CA LEU A 80 -14.33 0.96 12.29
C LEU A 80 -13.46 2.08 12.86
N GLY A 81 -14.03 3.25 13.12
CA GLY A 81 -13.36 4.36 13.80
C GLY A 81 -12.98 4.02 15.24
N ASN A 82 -13.84 3.30 15.96
CA ASN A 82 -13.55 2.83 17.31
C ASN A 82 -12.43 1.77 17.30
N LEU A 83 -12.47 0.83 16.35
CA LEU A 83 -11.40 -0.14 16.14
C LEU A 83 -10.07 0.54 15.82
N ALA A 84 -10.06 1.46 14.84
CA ALA A 84 -8.85 2.18 14.46
C ALA A 84 -8.20 2.89 15.66
N LYS A 85 -9.00 3.60 16.46
CA LYS A 85 -8.54 4.28 17.68
C LYS A 85 -8.02 3.31 18.74
N ALA A 86 -8.72 2.20 18.96
CA ALA A 86 -8.32 1.18 19.95
C ALA A 86 -6.94 0.58 19.63
N HIS A 87 -6.60 0.47 18.34
CA HIS A 87 -5.30 -0.03 17.88
C HIS A 87 -4.28 1.08 17.60
N GLY A 88 -4.56 2.33 18.00
CA GLY A 88 -3.62 3.44 17.95
C GLY A 88 -3.46 4.09 16.56
N PHE A 89 -4.46 3.98 15.70
CA PHE A 89 -4.59 4.75 14.46
C PHE A 89 -5.43 6.01 14.69
N SER A 90 -5.15 7.06 13.94
CA SER A 90 -5.86 8.34 14.03
C SER A 90 -7.24 8.30 13.36
N SER A 91 -7.43 7.43 12.35
CA SER A 91 -8.71 7.31 11.63
C SER A 91 -8.86 5.94 10.93
N PRO A 92 -10.08 5.59 10.49
CA PRO A 92 -10.31 4.46 9.59
C PRO A 92 -9.43 4.50 8.33
N GLU A 93 -9.24 5.68 7.75
CA GLU A 93 -8.44 5.87 6.53
C GLU A 93 -6.96 5.57 6.76
N GLU A 94 -6.39 5.98 7.90
CA GLU A 94 -5.00 5.61 8.23
C GLU A 94 -4.87 4.09 8.43
N TRP A 95 -5.82 3.47 9.15
CA TRP A 95 -5.84 2.01 9.33
C TRP A 95 -5.90 1.28 7.98
N ALA A 96 -6.73 1.75 7.05
CA ALA A 96 -6.86 1.17 5.73
C ALA A 96 -5.62 1.39 4.84
N ASP A 97 -5.03 2.59 4.87
CA ASP A 97 -3.78 2.88 4.14
C ASP A 97 -2.67 1.92 4.58
N VAL A 98 -2.47 1.78 5.90
CA VAL A 98 -1.49 0.85 6.46
C VAL A 98 -1.81 -0.58 6.04
N GLY A 99 -3.08 -1.00 6.14
CA GLY A 99 -3.47 -2.35 5.77
C GLY A 99 -3.26 -2.68 4.29
N ASP A 100 -3.63 -1.76 3.38
CA ASP A 100 -3.42 -1.94 1.95
C ASP A 100 -1.93 -2.03 1.60
N ARG A 101 -1.09 -1.20 2.22
CA ARG A 101 0.37 -1.24 2.08
C ARG A 101 0.96 -2.53 2.65
N VAL A 102 0.48 -3.01 3.79
CA VAL A 102 0.89 -4.29 4.38
C VAL A 102 0.55 -5.46 3.46
N MET A 103 -0.66 -5.53 2.92
CA MET A 103 -1.07 -6.59 1.99
C MET A 103 -0.24 -6.57 0.70
N ASN A 104 -0.06 -5.37 0.12
CA ASN A 104 0.75 -5.19 -1.08
C ASN A 104 2.22 -5.57 -0.84
N GLY A 105 2.80 -5.12 0.27
CA GLY A 105 4.16 -5.46 0.67
C GLY A 105 4.34 -6.96 0.94
N TYR A 106 3.36 -7.64 1.54
CA TYR A 106 3.38 -9.09 1.71
C TYR A 106 3.42 -9.84 0.36
N VAL A 107 2.63 -9.42 -0.64
CA VAL A 107 2.69 -10.01 -1.99
C VAL A 107 4.11 -9.93 -2.57
N ILE A 108 4.81 -8.82 -2.33
CA ILE A 108 6.19 -8.65 -2.79
C ILE A 108 7.17 -9.50 -1.98
N LEU A 109 7.06 -9.49 -0.65
CA LEU A 109 7.93 -10.28 0.23
C LEU A 109 7.80 -11.78 0.03
N SER A 110 6.57 -12.28 -0.21
CA SER A 110 6.28 -13.70 -0.43
C SER A 110 6.79 -14.20 -1.77
N SER A 111 6.83 -13.33 -2.79
CA SER A 111 7.31 -13.70 -4.12
C SER A 111 8.80 -14.06 -4.13
N LYS A 112 9.61 -13.51 -3.21
CA LYS A 112 11.08 -13.66 -3.15
C LYS A 112 11.81 -13.29 -4.45
N LEU A 113 11.17 -12.55 -5.35
CA LEU A 113 11.76 -12.08 -6.61
C LEU A 113 12.18 -10.63 -6.44
N THR A 114 13.34 -10.31 -7.00
CA THR A 114 13.80 -8.94 -7.23
C THR A 114 13.11 -8.33 -8.44
N LEU A 115 13.18 -6.99 -8.57
CA LEU A 115 12.72 -6.29 -9.77
C LEU A 115 13.46 -6.77 -11.03
N ALA A 116 14.76 -7.05 -10.93
CA ALA A 116 15.57 -7.54 -12.04
C ALA A 116 15.11 -8.92 -12.52
N GLU A 117 14.79 -9.84 -11.61
CA GLU A 117 14.26 -11.17 -11.97
C GLU A 117 12.87 -11.09 -12.60
N VAL A 118 12.03 -10.16 -12.14
CA VAL A 118 10.72 -9.89 -12.77
C VAL A 118 10.89 -9.37 -14.19
N GLU A 119 11.82 -8.43 -14.40
CA GLU A 119 12.13 -7.90 -15.74
C GLU A 119 12.64 -9.01 -16.67
N GLN A 120 13.59 -9.80 -16.19
CA GLN A 120 14.12 -10.93 -16.95
C GLN A 120 13.01 -11.93 -17.33
N GLY A 121 12.13 -12.25 -16.39
CA GLY A 121 10.98 -13.13 -16.63
C GLY A 121 10.01 -12.57 -17.69
N TYR A 122 9.76 -11.26 -17.67
CA TYR A 122 8.93 -10.59 -18.65
C TYR A 122 9.54 -10.66 -20.06
N GLN A 123 10.83 -10.31 -20.20
CA GLN A 123 11.54 -10.38 -21.49
C GLN A 123 11.59 -11.80 -22.05
N GLN A 124 11.85 -12.79 -21.19
CA GLN A 124 11.83 -14.21 -21.60
C GLN A 124 10.43 -14.63 -22.07
N GLY A 125 9.38 -14.17 -21.37
CA GLY A 125 8.00 -14.43 -21.77
C GLY A 125 7.67 -13.85 -23.16
N ILE A 126 8.08 -12.61 -23.44
CA ILE A 126 7.90 -11.99 -24.77
C ILE A 126 8.57 -12.84 -25.85
N ALA A 127 9.83 -13.25 -25.60
CA ALA A 127 10.58 -14.08 -26.54
C ALA A 127 9.89 -15.43 -26.80
N ASN A 128 9.29 -16.04 -25.77
CA ASN A 128 8.56 -17.30 -25.90
C ASN A 128 7.29 -17.14 -26.74
N VAL A 129 6.48 -16.11 -26.51
CA VAL A 129 5.26 -15.84 -27.28
C VAL A 129 5.58 -15.60 -28.76
N ASN A 130 6.65 -14.85 -29.04
CA ASN A 130 7.05 -14.55 -30.42
C ASN A 130 7.52 -15.81 -31.18
N LYS A 131 8.17 -16.74 -30.48
CA LYS A 131 8.69 -18.00 -31.05
C LYS A 131 7.65 -19.10 -31.15
N ASP A 132 6.50 -19.00 -30.48
CA ASP A 132 5.49 -20.06 -30.48
C ASP A 132 4.81 -20.18 -31.87
N PRO A 133 5.02 -21.29 -32.60
CA PRO A 133 4.42 -21.49 -33.92
C PRO A 133 2.92 -21.81 -33.84
N LYS A 134 2.38 -22.12 -32.66
CA LYS A 134 0.96 -22.45 -32.48
C LYS A 134 0.07 -21.21 -32.36
N LEU A 135 0.66 -20.04 -32.08
CA LEU A 135 -0.08 -18.80 -31.93
C LEU A 135 -0.19 -18.07 -33.26
N SER A 136 -1.41 -17.70 -33.64
CA SER A 136 -1.62 -16.74 -34.73
C SER A 136 -1.09 -15.36 -34.34
N GLU A 137 -0.76 -14.53 -35.33
CA GLU A 137 -0.26 -13.17 -35.09
C GLU A 137 -1.22 -12.30 -34.28
N ALA A 138 -2.53 -12.44 -34.52
CA ALA A 138 -3.54 -11.76 -33.70
C ALA A 138 -3.51 -12.23 -32.24
N SER A 139 -3.33 -13.54 -32.01
CA SER A 139 -3.23 -14.10 -30.66
C SER A 139 -1.95 -13.64 -29.95
N LYS A 140 -0.80 -13.63 -30.65
CA LYS A 140 0.46 -13.10 -30.10
C LYS A 140 0.30 -11.68 -29.62
N ARG A 141 -0.27 -10.78 -30.45
CA ARG A 141 -0.52 -9.39 -30.06
C ARG A 141 -1.39 -9.27 -28.82
N ALA A 142 -2.47 -10.06 -28.74
CA ALA A 142 -3.38 -10.04 -27.60
C ALA A 142 -2.67 -10.49 -26.31
N VAL A 143 -1.88 -11.56 -26.38
CA VAL A 143 -1.10 -12.07 -25.25
C VAL A 143 -0.06 -11.05 -24.80
N LEU A 144 0.72 -10.50 -25.74
CA LEU A 144 1.75 -9.50 -25.44
C LEU A 144 1.17 -8.25 -24.78
N ALA A 145 0.04 -7.74 -25.26
CA ALA A 145 -0.64 -6.60 -24.64
C ALA A 145 -1.09 -6.92 -23.19
N GLY A 146 -1.58 -8.14 -22.96
CA GLY A 146 -1.93 -8.61 -21.62
C GLY A 146 -0.72 -8.69 -20.69
N MET A 147 0.40 -9.22 -21.20
CA MET A 147 1.67 -9.32 -20.48
C MET A 147 2.23 -7.95 -20.13
N GLU A 148 2.25 -7.01 -21.07
CA GLU A 148 2.74 -5.65 -20.84
C GLU A 148 1.91 -4.94 -19.76
N LYS A 149 0.58 -5.01 -19.85
CA LYS A 149 -0.30 -4.45 -18.82
C LYS A 149 -0.08 -5.12 -17.47
N GLY A 150 0.19 -6.42 -17.42
CA GLY A 150 0.47 -7.17 -16.20
C GLY A 150 1.81 -6.79 -15.58
N HIS A 151 2.85 -6.70 -16.41
CA HIS A 151 4.19 -6.32 -16.03
C HIS A 151 4.24 -4.90 -15.47
N ALA A 152 3.64 -3.93 -16.17
CA ALA A 152 3.56 -2.54 -15.70
C ALA A 152 2.90 -2.43 -14.31
N ARG A 153 1.81 -3.19 -14.07
CA ARG A 153 1.18 -3.26 -12.74
C ARG A 153 2.09 -3.88 -11.69
N ASN A 154 2.83 -4.94 -12.03
CA ASN A 154 3.73 -5.62 -11.08
C ASN A 154 4.91 -4.71 -10.70
N VAL A 155 5.48 -4.00 -11.68
CA VAL A 155 6.56 -3.03 -11.45
C VAL A 155 6.06 -1.89 -10.56
N ALA A 156 4.91 -1.29 -10.87
CA ALA A 156 4.34 -0.22 -10.05
C ALA A 156 4.07 -0.68 -8.61
N LEU A 157 3.50 -1.88 -8.43
CA LEU A 157 3.26 -2.45 -7.10
C LEU A 157 4.57 -2.58 -6.29
N ARG A 158 5.62 -3.10 -6.93
CA ARG A 158 6.94 -3.28 -6.29
C ARG A 158 7.58 -1.96 -5.90
N GLN A 159 7.56 -0.98 -6.80
CA GLN A 159 8.11 0.35 -6.55
C GLN A 159 7.37 1.04 -5.40
N ASN A 160 6.03 0.93 -5.37
CA ASN A 160 5.23 1.53 -4.30
C ASN A 160 5.49 0.88 -2.92
N ALA A 161 5.70 -0.43 -2.90
CA ALA A 161 5.93 -1.19 -1.67
C ALA A 161 7.39 -1.20 -1.20
N GLU A 162 8.36 -0.80 -2.05
CA GLU A 162 9.80 -0.94 -1.79
C GLU A 162 10.21 -0.31 -0.45
N GLN A 163 9.72 0.90 -0.19
CA GLN A 163 10.00 1.65 1.04
C GLN A 163 9.45 0.98 2.31
N ASP A 164 8.42 0.14 2.18
CA ASP A 164 7.75 -0.49 3.31
C ASP A 164 8.36 -1.84 3.67
N LEU A 165 9.05 -2.49 2.72
CA LEU A 165 9.63 -3.83 2.92
C LEU A 165 10.48 -3.97 4.20
N PRO A 166 11.30 -2.97 4.60
CA PRO A 166 12.07 -3.06 5.85
C PRO A 166 11.17 -3.23 7.08
N ALA A 167 10.05 -2.51 7.17
CA ALA A 167 9.13 -2.60 8.29
C ALA A 167 8.32 -3.91 8.30
N LEU A 168 8.07 -4.49 7.13
CA LEU A 168 7.35 -5.77 7.03
C LEU A 168 8.25 -6.99 7.29
N ALA A 169 9.55 -6.91 6.98
CA ALA A 169 10.45 -8.06 7.01
C ALA A 169 10.51 -8.78 8.37
N PRO A 170 10.54 -8.09 9.53
CA PRO A 170 10.50 -8.75 10.85
C PRO A 170 9.20 -9.51 11.11
N HIS A 171 8.08 -9.10 10.49
CA HIS A 171 6.76 -9.69 10.69
C HIS A 171 6.43 -10.79 9.68
N ARG A 172 7.39 -11.26 8.86
CA ARG A 172 7.15 -12.23 7.78
C ARG A 172 6.36 -13.47 8.23
N ALA A 173 6.70 -14.04 9.39
CA ALA A 173 6.01 -15.23 9.89
C ALA A 173 4.54 -14.95 10.23
N ALA A 174 4.25 -13.82 10.87
CA ALA A 174 2.89 -13.40 11.17
C ALA A 174 2.11 -13.09 9.89
N LEU A 175 2.74 -12.43 8.92
CA LEU A 175 2.13 -12.14 7.62
C LEU A 175 1.79 -13.43 6.85
N GLU A 176 2.68 -14.42 6.86
CA GLU A 176 2.43 -15.74 6.26
C GLU A 176 1.28 -16.46 6.96
N GLU A 177 1.17 -16.40 8.29
CA GLU A 177 0.04 -17.00 9.01
C GLU A 177 -1.30 -16.36 8.62
N LYS A 178 -1.32 -15.04 8.37
CA LYS A 178 -2.55 -14.31 8.05
C LYS A 178 -2.94 -14.34 6.57
N PHE A 179 -1.95 -14.36 5.68
CA PHE A 179 -2.13 -14.18 4.24
C PHE A 179 -1.57 -15.32 3.39
N GLY A 180 -0.80 -16.23 3.98
CA GLY A 180 -0.38 -17.49 3.37
C GLY A 180 -1.59 -18.39 3.13
N ARG A 181 -1.51 -19.20 2.07
CA ARG A 181 -2.58 -20.13 1.70
C ARG A 181 -2.42 -21.46 2.40
#